data_AF-A0A7V0MU67-F1
#
_entry.id   AF-A0A7V0MU67-F1
#
_cell.length_a   1.000
_cell.length_b   1.000
_cell.length_c   1.000
_cell.angle_alpha   90.00
_cell.angle_beta   90.00
_cell.angle_gamma   90.00
#
_symmetry.space_group_name_H-M   'P 1'
#
loop_
_entity.id
_entity.type
_entity.pdbx_description
1 polymer ?
#
loop_
_entity_poly.entity_id
_entity_poly.type
_entity_poly.pdbx_seq_one_letter_code
_entity_poly.pdbx_strand_id
1 'polypeptide(L)' 'MNRILFKDVGVIATFDPEGRELKGGWLLVEGNRIAALGEGEPPPGPFDQVID' A
#
# COMPACT_ATOMS: atom_id res chain seq x y z
N MET A 1 -7.38 13.66 7.10
CA MET A 1 -7.16 13.46 5.65
C MET A 1 -7.46 11.99 5.38
N ASN A 2 -8.29 11.65 4.39
CA ASN A 2 -8.80 10.28 4.22
C ASN A 2 -7.66 9.28 3.99
N ARG A 3 -7.56 8.22 4.81
CA ARG A 3 -6.52 7.19 4.76
C ARG A 3 -7.13 5.85 4.34
N ILE A 4 -6.74 5.37 3.16
CA ILE A 4 -7.19 4.10 2.60
C ILE A 4 -6.01 3.13 2.59
N LEU A 5 -6.14 1.99 3.26
CA LEU A 5 -5.20 0.89 3.18
C LEU A 5 -5.73 -0.17 2.21
N PHE A 6 -4.96 -0.48 1.17
CA PHE A 6 -5.10 -1.72 0.42
C PHE A 6 -4.16 -2.74 1.06
N LYS A 7 -4.70 -3.85 1.56
CA LYS A 7 -3.92 -4.97 2.10
C LYS A 7 -4.06 -6.20 1.20
N ASP A 8 -3.24 -7.21 1.44
CA ASP A 8 -3.30 -8.49 0.73
C ASP A 8 -3.18 -8.38 -0.81
N VAL A 9 -2.50 -7.35 -1.31
CA VAL A 9 -2.31 -7.12 -2.75
C VAL A 9 -1.35 -8.16 -3.31
N GLY A 10 -1.84 -8.99 -4.25
CA GLY A 10 -1.06 -10.10 -4.81
C GLY A 10 0.32 -9.68 -5.34
N VAL A 11 0.38 -8.63 -6.16
CA VAL A 11 1.63 -8.01 -6.64
C VAL A 11 1.43 -6.51 -6.85
N ILE A 12 2.39 -5.69 -6.43
CA ILE A 12 2.49 -4.26 -6.77
C ILE A 12 3.72 -4.06 -7.67
N ALA A 13 3.49 -3.76 -8.94
CA ALA A 13 4.56 -3.29 -9.84
C ALA A 13 4.79 -1.79 -9.59
N THR A 14 5.93 -1.42 -8.99
CA THR A 14 6.16 -0.03 -8.53
C THR A 14 6.62 0.90 -9.65
N PHE A 15 7.31 0.34 -10.67
CA PHE A 15 8.02 1.10 -11.68
C PHE A 15 8.93 2.20 -11.10
N ASP A 16 9.43 1.99 -9.88
CA ASP A 16 10.46 2.84 -9.30
C ASP A 16 11.81 2.65 -10.04
N PRO A 17 12.83 3.48 -9.78
CA PRO A 17 14.11 3.36 -10.48
C PRO A 17 14.81 1.99 -10.35
N GLU A 18 14.44 1.21 -9.33
CA GLU A 18 14.96 -0.15 -9.10
C GLU A 18 14.12 -1.22 -9.82
N GLY A 19 12.98 -0.85 -10.39
CA GLY A 19 12.08 -1.75 -11.11
C GLY A 19 11.45 -2.81 -10.21
N ARG A 20 11.17 -2.47 -8.96
CA ARG A 20 10.72 -3.45 -7.97
C ARG A 20 9.29 -3.93 -8.22
N GLU A 21 9.08 -5.19 -7.88
CA GLU A 21 7.77 -5.81 -7.74
C GLU A 21 7.62 -6.30 -6.30
N LEU A 22 6.59 -5.82 -5.59
CA LEU A 22 6.31 -6.20 -4.22
C LEU A 22 5.26 -7.30 -4.21
N LYS A 23 5.59 -8.51 -3.73
CA LYS A 23 4.67 -9.66 -3.70
C LYS A 23 3.97 -9.75 -2.34
N GLY A 24 2.64 -9.96 -2.36
CA GLY A 24 1.85 -10.01 -1.12
C GLY A 24 1.99 -8.70 -0.34
N GLY A 25 1.78 -7.58 -1.03
CA GLY A 25 2.08 -6.25 -0.52
C GLY A 25 0.86 -5.49 -0.04
N TRP A 26 1.13 -4.27 0.39
CA TRP A 26 0.13 -3.31 0.84
C TRP A 26 0.45 -1.91 0.28
N LEU A 27 -0.59 -1.08 0.18
CA LEU A 27 -0.51 0.28 -0.33
C LEU A 27 -1.34 1.20 0.57
N LEU A 28 -0.71 2.24 1.12
CA LEU A 28 -1.38 3.30 1.86
C LEU A 28 -1.57 4.52 0.96
N VAL A 29 -2.82 4.95 0.80
CA VAL A 29 -3.20 6.19 0.13
C VAL A 29 -3.70 7.20 1.14
N GLU A 30 -3.13 8.40 1.13
CA GLU A 30 -3.59 9.53 1.92
C GLU A 30 -4.11 10.64 1.01
N GLY A 31 -5.43 10.85 1.02
CA GLY A 31 -6.11 11.72 0.07
C GLY A 31 -6.02 11.16 -1.36
N ASN A 32 -5.18 11.79 -2.19
CA ASN A 32 -4.96 11.39 -3.59
C ASN A 32 -3.49 11.03 -3.89
N ARG A 33 -2.71 10.70 -2.86
CA ARG A 33 -1.29 10.35 -3.01
C ARG A 33 -1.00 9.01 -2.35
N ILE A 34 -0.16 8.22 -3.01
CA ILE A 34 0.49 7.06 -2.39
C ILE A 34 1.43 7.60 -1.31
N ALA A 35 1.15 7.26 -0.05
CA ALA A 35 1.94 7.69 1.10
C ALA A 35 3.02 6.66 1.44
N ALA A 36 2.70 5.36 1.34
CA ALA A 36 3.63 4.28 1.58
C ALA A 36 3.17 2.99 0.88
N LEU A 37 4.10 2.08 0.64
CA LEU A 37 3.85 0.72 0.16
C LEU A 37 4.94 -0.21 0.69
N GLY A 38 4.62 -1.49 0.76
CA GLY A 38 5.56 -2.50 1.25
C GLY A 38 5.09 -3.93 0.96
N GLU A 39 5.95 -4.89 1.27
CA GLU A 39 5.62 -6.32 1.30
C GLU A 39 5.21 -6.74 2.71
N GLY A 40 4.47 -7.85 2.82
CA GLY A 40 4.09 -8.48 4.08
C GLY A 40 2.99 -7.73 4.82
N GLU A 41 3.06 -7.72 6.15
CA GLU A 41 2.05 -7.09 6.99
C GLU A 41 2.09 -5.55 6.89
N PRO A 42 0.95 -4.87 6.70
CA PRO A 42 0.88 -3.43 6.72
C PRO A 42 1.18 -2.87 8.12
N PRO A 43 1.72 -1.64 8.22
CA PRO A 43 1.92 -1.00 9.52
C PRO A 43 0.58 -0.78 10.24
N PRO A 44 0.55 -0.82 11.58
CA PRO A 44 -0.66 -0.53 12.33
C PRO A 44 -1.01 0.97 12.22
N GLY A 45 -2.30 1.30 12.27
CA GLY A 45 -2.73 2.69 12.37
C GLY A 45 -4.24 2.87 12.20
N PRO A 46 -4.76 4.08 12.49
CA PRO A 46 -6.11 4.39 12.12
C PRO A 46 -6.18 4.51 10.59
N PHE A 47 -6.96 3.62 9.98
CA PHE A 47 -7.35 3.72 8.58
C PHE A 47 -8.84 4.06 8.55
N ASP A 48 -9.22 5.01 7.69
CA ASP A 48 -10.62 5.36 7.51
C ASP A 48 -11.32 4.28 6.66
N GLN A 49 -10.57 3.59 5.81
CA GLN A 49 -11.03 2.46 5.00
C GLN A 49 -9.92 1.41 4.83
N VAL A 50 -10.30 0.13 4.85
CA VAL A 50 -9.45 -1.00 4.51
C VAL A 50 -10.09 -1.76 3.35
N ILE A 51 -9.28 -2.10 2.36
CA ILE A 51 -9.66 -2.86 1.17
C ILE A 51 -8.78 -4.11 1.12
N ASP A 52 -9.44 -5.26 0.97
CA ASP A 52 -8.84 -6.60 0.86
C ASP A 52 -8.64 -7.00 -0.61
#